data_AF-A0A9D6FA63-F1
#
_entry.id   AF-A0A9D6FA63-F1
#
_cell.length_a   1.000
_cell.length_b   1.000
_cell.length_c   1.000
_cell.angle_alpha   90.00
_cell.angle_beta   90.00
_cell.angle_gamma   90.00
#
_symmetry.space_group_name_H-M   'P 1'
#
loop_
_entity.id
_entity.type
_entity.pdbx_description
1 polymer ?
#
loop_
_entity_poly.entity_id
_entity_poly.type
_entity_poly.pdbx_seq_one_letter_code
_entity_poly.pdbx_strand_id
1 'polypeptide(L)'
;MLPSLWEDRSPSKRCEWIDQLRGWAVIVMIEVHVVNAWLYKGWVPGWLSFVNGLVAPSFILCAGYSLVLSTFKPDGTLRRFWPETARRLGFVLLCAYILHAPGVNLASWSVLSTPQKLHEVFKIDVLQCIVFSLLILQLLARLVRRPAAFAFAALACAVGVAWVSPYLWRRGVADGWWLPIRGLVNGNADRGVQALFPLFPWLAFAAFGSVLGVLYRYWRVVPMRDGRARWSEGRWLFLLSVLGVTLTIWGTLMSHSWLPGGAWALEDLGRLHNTTLPSVAQRAGIVCLAGALMGALEAFRPRLPGPNPVLAASRESLLVYMFHLILVFGVLLSERVSSATGLVRHSLGWAGSVLMTALVMGMSLGVALLWQSVRRQPTAMRTWQRRGLAILAVWFVVGGWWSFQHFIRSPELAEEPYPFLNAARVHKGLAPTPDGLCRNPDEYFREAARRRIPLSDDARERIRGRIQARTEVGAR
;
A
#
# COMPACT_ATOMS: atom_id res chain seq x y z
N MET A 1 -38.34 3.51 -4.85
CA MET A 1 -36.92 3.26 -4.50
C MET A 1 -36.12 4.54 -4.25
N LEU A 2 -36.17 5.57 -5.12
CA LEU A 2 -35.65 6.90 -4.76
C LEU A 2 -36.37 7.50 -3.54
N PRO A 3 -37.72 7.51 -3.48
CA PRO A 3 -38.45 7.98 -2.28
C PRO A 3 -38.01 7.28 -1.00
N SER A 4 -37.80 5.95 -1.06
CA SER A 4 -37.36 5.18 0.11
C SER A 4 -35.96 5.53 0.61
N LEU A 5 -35.02 5.98 -0.24
CA LEU A 5 -33.70 6.44 0.23
C LEU A 5 -33.76 7.80 0.94
N TRP A 6 -34.65 8.67 0.50
CA TRP A 6 -34.84 10.00 1.09
C TRP A 6 -35.69 9.95 2.36
N GLU A 7 -36.50 8.91 2.50
CA GLU A 7 -37.39 8.65 3.65
C GLU A 7 -36.78 7.72 4.70
N ASP A 8 -35.81 6.86 4.34
CA ASP A 8 -35.17 5.93 5.27
C ASP A 8 -34.41 6.69 6.37
N ARG A 9 -35.04 6.79 7.54
CA ARG A 9 -34.47 7.32 8.78
C ARG A 9 -34.17 6.23 9.79
N SER A 10 -33.92 5.00 9.35
CA SER A 10 -33.41 3.97 10.25
C SER A 10 -31.97 4.31 10.69
N PRO A 11 -31.63 4.17 11.98
CA PRO A 11 -30.26 4.34 12.44
C PRO A 11 -29.32 3.34 11.76
N SER A 12 -28.25 3.86 11.17
CA SER A 12 -27.28 3.05 10.43
C SER A 12 -26.48 2.17 11.38
N LYS A 13 -26.57 0.84 11.17
CA LYS A 13 -25.70 -0.14 11.84
C LYS A 13 -24.40 -0.39 11.06
N ARG A 14 -24.42 -0.15 9.76
CA ARG A 14 -23.30 -0.38 8.83
C ARG A 14 -23.30 0.71 7.76
N CYS A 15 -22.12 1.14 7.35
CA CYS A 15 -21.95 2.21 6.35
C CYS A 15 -21.67 1.57 4.98
N GLU A 16 -22.72 1.39 4.17
CA GLU A 16 -22.60 0.68 2.90
C GLU A 16 -21.67 1.40 1.92
N TRP A 17 -21.77 2.73 1.82
CA TRP A 17 -20.94 3.53 0.91
C TRP A 17 -19.44 3.40 1.20
N ILE A 18 -19.03 3.33 2.48
CA ILE A 18 -17.62 3.09 2.88
C ILE A 18 -17.18 1.70 2.49
N ASP A 19 -18.04 0.71 2.72
CA ASP A 19 -17.70 -0.66 2.35
C ASP A 19 -17.55 -0.81 0.84
N GLN A 20 -18.40 -0.15 0.04
CA GLN A 20 -18.29 -0.13 -1.42
C GLN A 20 -17.05 0.63 -1.88
N LEU A 21 -16.81 1.85 -1.36
CA LEU A 21 -15.64 2.65 -1.70
C LEU A 21 -14.35 1.88 -1.42
N ARG A 22 -14.23 1.26 -0.25
CA ARG A 22 -13.08 0.41 0.10
C ARG A 22 -12.98 -0.81 -0.82
N GLY A 23 -14.09 -1.49 -1.12
CA GLY A 23 -14.10 -2.67 -1.99
C GLY A 23 -13.63 -2.35 -3.41
N TRP A 24 -14.15 -1.28 -4.01
CA TRP A 24 -13.72 -0.80 -5.31
C TRP A 24 -12.28 -0.29 -5.32
N ALA A 25 -11.86 0.43 -4.28
CA ALA A 25 -10.47 0.86 -4.16
C ALA A 25 -9.49 -0.33 -4.15
N VAL A 26 -9.84 -1.44 -3.48
CA VAL A 26 -9.03 -2.69 -3.54
C VAL A 26 -8.96 -3.24 -4.96
N ILE A 27 -10.09 -3.26 -5.67
CA ILE A 27 -10.16 -3.80 -7.03
C ILE A 27 -9.30 -2.96 -7.99
N VAL A 28 -9.44 -1.64 -7.94
CA VAL A 28 -8.63 -0.72 -8.76
C VAL A 28 -7.15 -0.81 -8.38
N MET A 29 -6.80 -0.95 -7.10
CA MET A 29 -5.42 -1.14 -6.67
C MET A 29 -4.71 -2.31 -7.37
N ILE A 30 -5.41 -3.41 -7.61
CA ILE A 30 -4.86 -4.56 -8.34
C ILE A 30 -4.49 -4.14 -9.76
N GLU A 31 -5.40 -3.44 -10.45
CA GLU A 31 -5.14 -2.88 -11.77
C GLU A 31 -3.92 -1.95 -11.76
N VAL A 32 -3.82 -1.04 -10.79
CA VAL A 32 -2.67 -0.14 -10.65
C VAL A 32 -1.35 -0.91 -10.60
N HIS A 33 -1.28 -1.96 -9.80
CA HIS A 33 -0.06 -2.74 -9.65
C HIS A 33 0.26 -3.58 -10.90
N VAL A 34 -0.75 -4.11 -11.58
CA VAL A 34 -0.56 -4.84 -12.84
C VAL A 34 -0.09 -3.90 -13.95
N VAL A 35 -0.75 -2.75 -14.11
CA VAL A 35 -0.38 -1.75 -15.12
C VAL A 35 1.03 -1.21 -14.86
N ASN A 36 1.35 -0.85 -13.62
CA ASN A 36 2.70 -0.36 -13.28
C ASN A 36 3.78 -1.45 -13.43
N ALA A 37 3.44 -2.73 -13.25
CA ALA A 37 4.39 -3.83 -13.41
C ALA A 37 4.65 -4.18 -14.88
N TRP A 38 3.61 -4.24 -15.71
CA TRP A 38 3.72 -4.84 -17.05
C TRP A 38 3.34 -3.94 -18.22
N LEU A 39 2.52 -2.89 -18.07
CA LEU A 39 2.22 -2.02 -19.21
C LEU A 39 3.49 -1.26 -19.63
N TYR A 40 3.70 -1.09 -20.94
CA TYR A 40 4.77 -0.25 -21.46
C TYR A 40 4.81 1.13 -20.78
N LYS A 41 5.99 1.52 -20.28
CA LYS A 41 6.18 2.70 -19.41
C LYS A 41 5.64 4.01 -20.02
N GLY A 42 5.69 4.16 -21.34
CA GLY A 42 5.19 5.34 -22.06
C GLY A 42 3.71 5.31 -22.40
N TRP A 43 2.99 4.23 -22.10
CA TRP A 43 1.60 4.04 -22.52
C TRP A 43 0.58 4.34 -21.43
N VAL A 44 1.03 4.62 -20.20
CA VAL A 44 0.14 4.99 -19.09
C VAL A 44 -0.30 6.44 -19.28
N PRO A 45 -1.59 6.72 -19.59
CA PRO A 45 -2.07 8.08 -19.79
C PRO A 45 -2.17 8.82 -18.45
N GLY A 46 -2.01 10.15 -18.45
CA GLY A 46 -2.05 10.96 -17.23
C GLY A 46 -3.37 10.84 -16.44
N TRP A 47 -4.51 10.67 -17.13
CA TRP A 47 -5.80 10.46 -16.46
C TRP A 47 -5.83 9.14 -15.69
N LEU A 48 -5.20 8.08 -16.21
CA LEU A 48 -5.12 6.78 -15.54
C LEU A 48 -4.19 6.88 -14.33
N SER A 49 -3.02 7.54 -14.48
CA SER A 49 -2.14 7.82 -13.35
C SER A 49 -2.84 8.61 -12.24
N PHE A 50 -3.70 9.56 -12.61
CA PHE A 50 -4.50 10.33 -11.66
C PHE A 50 -5.51 9.44 -10.92
N VAL A 51 -6.31 8.64 -11.64
CA VAL A 51 -7.27 7.68 -11.06
C VAL A 51 -6.55 6.68 -10.14
N ASN A 52 -5.42 6.15 -10.59
CA ASN A 52 -4.60 5.22 -9.82
C ASN A 52 -4.07 5.87 -8.53
N GLY A 53 -3.79 7.18 -8.58
CA GLY A 53 -3.43 8.00 -7.43
C GLY A 53 -4.56 8.26 -6.43
N LEU A 54 -5.81 7.89 -6.72
CA LEU A 54 -6.96 8.02 -5.79
C LEU A 54 -7.19 6.78 -4.91
N VAL A 55 -6.54 5.66 -5.23
CA VAL A 55 -6.65 4.42 -4.47
C VAL A 55 -6.20 4.61 -3.01
N ALA A 56 -5.00 5.14 -2.79
CA ALA A 56 -4.47 5.35 -1.43
C ALA A 56 -5.29 6.38 -0.62
N PRO A 57 -5.65 7.57 -1.14
CA PRO A 57 -6.59 8.47 -0.47
C PRO A 57 -7.88 7.80 -0.03
N SER A 58 -8.45 6.94 -0.88
CA SER A 58 -9.69 6.22 -0.59
C SER A 58 -9.54 5.30 0.62
N PHE A 59 -8.47 4.51 0.69
CA PHE A 59 -8.21 3.64 1.84
C PHE A 59 -7.96 4.41 3.13
N ILE A 60 -7.14 5.45 3.05
CA ILE A 60 -6.74 6.24 4.22
C ILE A 60 -7.96 7.00 4.77
N LEU A 61 -8.79 7.58 3.90
CA LEU A 61 -10.05 8.21 4.28
C LEU A 61 -11.02 7.21 4.91
N CYS A 62 -11.23 6.05 4.28
CA CYS A 62 -12.07 4.99 4.82
C CYS A 62 -11.59 4.51 6.21
N ALA A 63 -10.27 4.41 6.39
CA ALA A 63 -9.67 4.02 7.67
C ALA A 63 -9.94 5.07 8.76
N GLY A 64 -9.72 6.35 8.46
CA GLY A 64 -10.02 7.46 9.37
C GLY A 64 -11.51 7.58 9.71
N TYR A 65 -12.39 7.34 8.75
CA TYR A 65 -13.83 7.27 8.96
C TYR A 65 -14.21 6.13 9.93
N SER A 66 -13.73 4.91 9.64
CA SER A 66 -14.01 3.71 10.44
C SER A 66 -13.44 3.82 11.86
N LEU A 67 -12.39 4.62 12.04
CA LEU A 67 -11.81 4.90 13.34
C LEU A 67 -12.83 5.47 14.31
N VAL A 68 -13.62 6.45 13.87
CA VAL A 68 -14.57 7.15 14.75
C VAL A 68 -15.64 6.22 15.27
N LEU A 69 -16.20 5.40 14.38
CA LEU A 69 -17.24 4.42 14.72
C LEU A 69 -16.72 3.33 15.67
N SER A 70 -15.43 3.00 15.59
CA SER A 70 -14.77 2.05 16.48
C SER A 70 -14.17 2.68 17.75
N THR A 71 -14.14 4.00 17.85
CA THR A 71 -13.54 4.73 18.99
C THR A 71 -14.58 5.29 19.93
N PHE A 72 -15.63 5.90 19.39
CA PHE A 72 -16.70 6.52 20.19
C PHE A 72 -17.91 5.61 20.25
N LYS A 73 -18.41 5.36 21.46
CA LYS A 73 -19.71 4.71 21.68
C LYS A 73 -20.86 5.65 21.29
N PRO A 74 -22.11 5.18 21.17
CA PRO A 74 -23.27 6.04 20.90
C PRO A 74 -23.48 7.15 21.93
N ASP A 75 -23.13 6.91 23.20
CA ASP A 75 -23.16 7.90 24.29
C ASP A 75 -22.06 8.98 24.20
N GLY A 76 -21.10 8.82 23.28
CA GLY A 76 -19.97 9.74 23.09
C GLY A 76 -18.74 9.42 23.94
N THR A 77 -18.80 8.42 24.81
CA THR A 77 -17.66 7.95 25.58
C THR A 77 -16.69 7.14 24.72
N LEU A 78 -15.43 7.07 25.15
CA LEU A 78 -14.38 6.35 24.45
C LEU A 78 -14.45 4.84 24.73
N ARG A 79 -14.24 4.04 23.68
CA ARG A 79 -13.95 2.62 23.80
C ARG A 79 -12.49 2.40 24.22
N ARG A 80 -12.22 1.27 24.87
CA ARG A 80 -10.88 0.89 25.32
C ARG A 80 -9.93 0.75 24.13
N PHE A 81 -8.72 1.28 24.27
CA PHE A 81 -7.66 1.11 23.27
C PHE A 81 -7.12 -0.32 23.30
N TRP A 82 -6.72 -0.74 24.50
CA TRP A 82 -6.11 -2.02 24.77
C TRP A 82 -7.17 -3.03 25.24
N PRO A 83 -7.12 -4.30 24.80
CA PRO A 83 -6.14 -4.88 23.86
C PRO A 83 -6.59 -4.86 22.40
N GLU A 84 -7.88 -4.65 22.12
CA GLU A 84 -8.48 -4.94 20.81
C GLU A 84 -7.96 -4.03 19.68
N THR A 85 -7.98 -2.71 19.89
CA THR A 85 -7.54 -1.76 18.86
C THR A 85 -6.04 -1.85 18.66
N ALA A 86 -5.28 -1.93 19.75
CA ALA A 86 -3.82 -2.07 19.71
C ALA A 86 -3.39 -3.35 18.99
N ARG A 87 -4.00 -4.50 19.28
CA ARG A 87 -3.70 -5.78 18.60
C ARG A 87 -4.01 -5.71 17.11
N ARG A 88 -5.13 -5.08 16.74
CA ARG A 88 -5.51 -4.90 15.32
C ARG A 88 -4.49 -4.03 14.59
N LEU A 89 -4.15 -2.86 15.14
CA LEU A 89 -3.17 -1.96 14.53
C LEU A 89 -1.76 -2.57 14.48
N GLY A 90 -1.36 -3.25 15.56
CA GLY A 90 -0.09 -3.99 15.62
C GLY A 90 -0.03 -5.11 14.58
N PHE A 91 -1.12 -5.83 14.35
CA PHE A 91 -1.19 -6.85 13.28
C PHE A 91 -1.05 -6.23 11.89
N VAL A 92 -1.74 -5.12 11.61
CA VAL A 92 -1.60 -4.42 10.32
C VAL A 92 -0.16 -3.91 10.14
N LEU A 93 0.45 -3.36 11.19
CA LEU A 93 1.83 -2.89 11.16
C LEU A 93 2.82 -4.03 10.93
N LEU A 94 2.61 -5.17 11.58
CA LEU A 94 3.41 -6.38 11.36
C LEU A 94 3.31 -6.83 9.90
N CYS A 95 2.10 -6.91 9.34
CA CYS A 95 1.90 -7.22 7.93
C CYS A 95 2.62 -6.22 7.01
N ALA A 96 2.58 -4.93 7.35
CA ALA A 96 3.24 -3.88 6.59
C ALA A 96 4.76 -4.11 6.49
N TYR A 97 5.41 -4.39 7.62
CA TYR A 97 6.86 -4.65 7.65
C TYR A 97 7.24 -6.01 7.05
N ILE A 98 6.40 -7.04 7.21
CA ILE A 98 6.66 -8.36 6.61
C ILE A 98 6.67 -8.28 5.07
N LEU A 99 5.87 -7.41 4.46
CA LEU A 99 5.88 -7.23 3.00
C LEU A 99 7.20 -6.66 2.46
N HIS A 100 7.97 -5.98 3.30
CA HIS A 100 9.30 -5.47 2.97
C HIS A 100 10.44 -6.29 3.59
N ALA A 101 10.13 -7.43 4.19
CA ALA A 101 11.15 -8.31 4.73
C ALA A 101 12.12 -8.75 3.60
N PRO A 102 13.42 -8.90 3.89
CA PRO A 102 14.41 -9.42 2.92
C PRO A 102 14.04 -10.82 2.39
N GLY A 103 13.19 -11.53 3.13
CA GLY A 103 12.54 -12.77 2.76
C GLY A 103 11.73 -13.32 3.92
N VAL A 104 11.03 -14.42 3.67
CA VAL A 104 10.22 -15.15 4.68
C VAL A 104 10.99 -16.28 5.36
N ASN A 105 12.31 -16.34 5.20
CA ASN A 105 13.17 -17.36 5.79
C ASN A 105 14.35 -16.74 6.54
N LEU A 106 14.87 -17.47 7.51
CA LEU A 106 15.95 -17.04 8.39
C LEU A 106 17.23 -16.70 7.61
N ALA A 107 17.40 -17.21 6.39
CA ALA A 107 18.64 -17.10 5.61
C ALA A 107 18.71 -15.71 5.04
N SER A 108 17.59 -15.27 4.48
CA SER A 108 17.35 -13.91 4.02
C SER A 108 17.55 -12.88 5.13
N TRP A 109 17.30 -13.23 6.39
CA TRP A 109 17.53 -12.35 7.53
C TRP A 109 18.96 -12.35 8.06
N SER A 110 19.69 -13.46 7.91
CA SER A 110 21.05 -13.60 8.41
C SER A 110 22.09 -13.40 7.30
N VAL A 111 22.33 -14.45 6.51
CA VAL A 111 23.47 -14.57 5.60
C VAL A 111 23.18 -14.08 4.18
N LEU A 112 21.93 -14.15 3.73
CA LEU A 112 21.46 -13.67 2.42
C LEU A 112 20.83 -12.26 2.52
N SER A 113 21.17 -11.50 3.56
CA SER A 113 20.76 -10.10 3.71
C SER A 113 21.77 -9.17 3.05
N THR A 114 21.28 -8.18 2.30
CA THR A 114 22.11 -7.07 1.79
C THR A 114 21.74 -5.79 2.53
N PRO A 115 22.65 -4.80 2.63
CA PRO A 115 22.33 -3.51 3.27
C PRO A 115 21.08 -2.86 2.67
N GLN A 116 20.91 -2.94 1.35
CA GLN A 116 19.73 -2.42 0.67
C GLN A 116 18.45 -3.16 1.10
N LYS A 117 18.45 -4.49 1.15
CA LYS A 117 17.29 -5.26 1.61
C LYS A 117 16.90 -4.92 3.06
N LEU A 118 17.88 -4.63 3.92
CA LEU A 118 17.61 -4.19 5.29
C LEU A 118 17.06 -2.76 5.34
N HIS A 119 17.51 -1.86 4.47
CA HIS A 119 16.89 -0.53 4.35
C HIS A 119 15.45 -0.60 3.87
N GLU A 120 15.13 -1.49 2.91
CA GLU A 120 13.77 -1.70 2.40
C GLU A 120 12.80 -2.12 3.51
N VAL A 121 13.24 -2.86 4.55
CA VAL A 121 12.41 -3.19 5.72
C VAL A 121 11.80 -1.92 6.34
N PHE A 122 12.54 -0.83 6.35
CA PHE A 122 12.10 0.44 6.94
C PHE A 122 11.37 1.36 5.96
N LYS A 123 11.09 0.88 4.74
CA LYS A 123 10.28 1.62 3.77
C LYS A 123 8.88 1.86 4.32
N ILE A 124 8.44 3.10 4.19
CA ILE A 124 7.09 3.52 4.59
C ILE A 124 6.18 3.50 3.36
N ASP A 125 5.18 2.63 3.40
CA ASP A 125 4.12 2.52 2.41
C ASP A 125 2.74 2.75 3.06
N VAL A 126 1.68 2.53 2.28
CA VAL A 126 0.30 2.91 2.65
C VAL A 126 -0.18 2.26 3.95
N LEU A 127 0.24 1.03 4.26
CA LEU A 127 -0.18 0.35 5.49
C LEU A 127 0.43 1.00 6.74
N GLN A 128 1.72 1.31 6.71
CA GLN A 128 2.41 2.03 7.78
C GLN A 128 1.75 3.41 7.96
N CYS A 129 1.54 4.13 6.86
CA CYS A 129 0.86 5.42 6.86
C CYS A 129 -0.52 5.35 7.54
N ILE A 130 -1.34 4.36 7.18
CA ILE A 130 -2.64 4.13 7.81
C ILE A 130 -2.46 3.90 9.30
N VAL A 131 -1.61 2.97 9.72
CA VAL A 131 -1.44 2.64 11.15
C VAL A 131 -0.99 3.87 11.95
N PHE A 132 0.05 4.58 11.52
CA PHE A 132 0.54 5.76 12.23
C PHE A 132 -0.49 6.89 12.24
N SER A 133 -1.21 7.10 11.14
CA SER A 133 -2.31 8.08 11.10
C SER A 133 -3.41 7.74 12.11
N LEU A 134 -3.81 6.47 12.17
CA LEU A 134 -4.82 6.03 13.13
C LEU A 134 -4.32 6.13 14.57
N LEU A 135 -3.03 5.85 14.86
CA LEU A 135 -2.46 6.03 16.19
C LEU A 135 -2.47 7.50 16.63
N ILE A 136 -2.08 8.43 15.74
CA ILE A 136 -2.11 9.87 15.98
C ILE A 136 -3.55 10.32 16.28
N LEU A 137 -4.51 9.91 15.44
CA LEU A 137 -5.92 10.27 15.62
C LEU A 137 -6.55 9.61 16.86
N GLN A 138 -6.12 8.40 17.24
CA GLN A 138 -6.54 7.75 18.48
C GLN A 138 -6.00 8.44 19.73
N LEU A 139 -4.77 8.96 19.68
CA LEU A 139 -4.21 9.81 20.72
C LEU A 139 -5.03 11.11 20.80
N LEU A 140 -5.27 11.77 19.67
CA LEU A 140 -6.06 12.99 19.62
C LEU A 140 -7.47 12.81 20.19
N ALA A 141 -8.17 11.73 19.81
CA ALA A 141 -9.48 11.39 20.35
C ALA A 141 -9.46 11.20 21.88
N ARG A 142 -8.37 10.66 22.44
CA ARG A 142 -8.20 10.46 23.88
C ARG A 142 -7.84 11.72 24.65
N LEU A 143 -7.10 12.63 24.03
CA LEU A 143 -6.78 13.92 24.62
C LEU A 143 -8.05 14.78 24.71
N VAL A 144 -8.79 14.87 23.60
CA VAL A 144 -9.98 15.73 23.49
C VAL A 144 -11.23 15.12 24.13
N ARG A 145 -11.37 13.79 24.08
CA ARG A 145 -12.47 12.96 24.65
C ARG A 145 -13.88 13.22 24.13
N ARG A 146 -14.19 14.42 23.64
CA ARG A 146 -15.51 14.81 23.11
C ARG A 146 -15.54 14.65 21.57
N PRO A 147 -16.54 13.95 20.99
CA PRO A 147 -16.60 13.72 19.54
C PRO A 147 -16.58 15.00 18.69
N ALA A 148 -17.31 16.04 19.10
CA ALA A 148 -17.38 17.30 18.34
C ALA A 148 -16.03 18.05 18.35
N ALA A 149 -15.40 18.16 19.51
CA ALA A 149 -14.07 18.78 19.61
C ALA A 149 -13.01 17.93 18.90
N PHE A 150 -13.15 16.59 18.91
CA PHE A 150 -12.29 15.72 18.11
C PHE A 150 -12.47 15.97 16.61
N ALA A 151 -13.69 16.17 16.11
CA ALA A 151 -13.91 16.53 14.70
C ALA A 151 -13.24 17.86 14.35
N PHE A 152 -13.35 18.87 15.20
CA PHE A 152 -12.65 20.15 14.98
C PHE A 152 -11.13 19.97 14.97
N ALA A 153 -10.58 19.24 15.94
CA ALA A 153 -9.15 18.97 16.00
C ALA A 153 -8.66 18.13 14.81
N ALA A 154 -9.44 17.15 14.35
CA ALA A 154 -9.15 16.36 13.15
C ALA A 154 -9.22 17.22 11.88
N LEU A 155 -10.17 18.15 11.78
CA LEU A 155 -10.24 19.09 10.66
C LEU A 155 -9.03 20.03 10.63
N ALA A 156 -8.66 20.59 11.79
CA ALA A 156 -7.45 21.42 11.93
C ALA A 156 -6.18 20.62 11.58
N CYS A 157 -6.10 19.36 12.01
CA CYS A 157 -5.02 18.44 11.63
C CYS A 157 -4.99 18.21 10.12
N ALA A 158 -6.14 17.95 9.47
CA ALA A 158 -6.22 17.72 8.04
C ALA A 158 -5.72 18.93 7.22
N VAL A 159 -6.21 20.12 7.55
CA VAL A 159 -5.80 21.37 6.90
C VAL A 159 -4.33 21.67 7.19
N GLY A 160 -3.90 21.59 8.45
CA GLY A 160 -2.53 21.90 8.86
C GLY A 160 -1.48 20.97 8.23
N VAL A 161 -1.74 19.65 8.22
CA VAL A 161 -0.86 18.67 7.56
C VAL A 161 -0.74 18.99 6.07
N ALA A 162 -1.85 19.16 5.37
CA ALA A 162 -1.85 19.44 3.93
C ALA A 162 -1.20 20.79 3.59
N TRP A 163 -1.32 21.79 4.47
CA TRP A 163 -0.66 23.08 4.34
C TRP A 163 0.86 22.99 4.51
N VAL A 164 1.33 22.27 5.53
CA VAL A 164 2.77 22.17 5.87
C VAL A 164 3.52 21.20 4.94
N SER A 165 2.82 20.24 4.34
CA SER A 165 3.40 19.19 3.49
C SER A 165 4.38 19.67 2.41
N PRO A 166 4.08 20.67 1.54
CA PRO A 166 5.03 21.08 0.51
C PRO A 166 6.37 21.57 1.08
N TYR A 167 6.37 22.15 2.29
CA TYR A 167 7.59 22.60 2.95
C TYR A 167 8.43 21.43 3.46
N LEU A 168 7.80 20.36 3.94
CA LEU A 168 8.50 19.16 4.41
C LEU A 168 9.09 18.31 3.28
N TRP A 169 8.60 18.50 2.06
CA TRP A 169 9.10 17.82 0.86
C TRP A 169 10.28 18.54 0.18
N ARG A 170 10.68 19.73 0.67
CA ARG A 170 11.90 20.40 0.20
C ARG A 170 13.12 19.48 0.33
N ARG A 171 14.05 19.58 -0.62
CA ARG A 171 15.35 18.88 -0.53
C ARG A 171 16.08 19.37 0.73
N GLY A 172 16.84 18.50 1.41
CA GLY A 172 17.49 18.83 2.68
C GLY A 172 16.67 18.54 3.94
N VAL A 173 15.33 18.51 3.84
CA VAL A 173 14.48 18.31 5.03
C VAL A 173 14.50 16.85 5.48
N ALA A 174 14.81 16.66 6.77
CA ALA A 174 14.98 15.35 7.43
C ALA A 174 16.15 14.53 6.85
N ASP A 175 17.10 15.16 6.17
CA ASP A 175 18.34 14.51 5.76
C ASP A 175 19.14 14.06 6.99
N GLY A 176 19.69 12.84 6.93
CA GLY A 176 20.45 12.24 8.03
C GLY A 176 19.61 11.63 9.16
N TRP A 177 18.29 11.85 9.20
CA TRP A 177 17.43 11.24 10.20
C TRP A 177 17.40 9.71 10.10
N TRP A 178 16.95 9.06 11.17
CA TRP A 178 16.73 7.63 11.15
C TRP A 178 15.67 7.27 10.11
N LEU A 179 15.95 6.26 9.28
CA LEU A 179 15.23 5.97 8.05
C LEU A 179 13.70 5.80 8.22
N PRO A 180 13.20 5.09 9.26
CA PRO A 180 11.76 4.98 9.49
C PRO A 180 11.10 6.33 9.79
N ILE A 181 11.76 7.18 10.59
CA ILE A 181 11.22 8.48 10.98
C ILE A 181 11.20 9.40 9.77
N ARG A 182 12.28 9.42 8.98
CA ARG A 182 12.36 10.18 7.74
C ARG A 182 11.24 9.80 6.77
N GLY A 183 11.02 8.50 6.55
CA GLY A 183 9.97 8.00 5.67
C GLY A 183 8.55 8.34 6.13
N LEU A 184 8.35 8.68 7.41
CA LEU A 184 7.09 9.23 7.91
C LEU A 184 6.95 10.73 7.62
N VAL A 185 8.05 11.47 7.49
CA VAL A 185 8.01 12.92 7.24
C VAL A 185 7.79 13.24 5.77
N ASN A 186 8.59 12.67 4.86
CA ASN A 186 8.50 12.94 3.42
C ASN A 186 8.90 11.73 2.58
N GLY A 187 8.62 11.81 1.28
CA GLY A 187 8.90 10.76 0.30
C GLY A 187 10.12 11.02 -0.57
N ASN A 188 11.11 11.76 -0.07
CA ASN A 188 12.36 11.99 -0.78
C ASN A 188 13.22 10.73 -0.73
N ALA A 189 13.88 10.39 -1.84
CA ALA A 189 14.76 9.23 -1.90
C ALA A 189 15.96 9.40 -0.95
N ASP A 190 16.25 8.36 -0.17
CA ASP A 190 17.36 8.33 0.79
C ASP A 190 17.89 6.90 0.96
N ARG A 191 19.21 6.72 0.97
CA ARG A 191 19.88 5.41 1.14
C ARG A 191 19.26 4.29 0.30
N GLY A 192 18.84 4.62 -0.92
CA GLY A 192 18.24 3.69 -1.88
C GLY A 192 16.76 3.38 -1.64
N VAL A 193 16.09 3.98 -0.66
CA VAL A 193 14.65 3.79 -0.42
C VAL A 193 13.87 5.07 -0.61
N GLN A 194 12.59 4.94 -0.96
CA GLN A 194 11.67 6.07 -1.10
C GLN A 194 10.32 5.71 -0.48
N ALA A 195 9.82 6.57 0.42
CA ALA A 195 8.48 6.43 0.97
C ALA A 195 7.45 6.97 -0.02
N LEU A 196 6.58 6.09 -0.55
CA LEU A 196 5.52 6.51 -1.46
C LEU A 196 4.38 7.21 -0.70
N PHE A 197 4.16 6.80 0.55
CA PHE A 197 3.06 7.27 1.39
C PHE A 197 3.57 7.71 2.77
N PRO A 198 4.33 8.82 2.88
CA PRO A 198 4.67 9.42 4.19
C PRO A 198 3.42 9.94 4.93
N LEU A 199 3.54 10.46 6.15
CA LEU A 199 2.39 11.10 6.83
C LEU A 199 2.00 12.43 6.18
N PHE A 200 2.93 13.13 5.54
CA PHE A 200 2.66 14.43 4.91
C PHE A 200 2.64 14.26 3.38
N PRO A 201 1.51 14.46 2.69
CA PRO A 201 0.22 14.97 3.18
C PRO A 201 -0.77 13.90 3.64
N TRP A 202 -0.45 12.61 3.54
CA TRP A 202 -1.44 11.54 3.53
C TRP A 202 -2.29 11.41 4.81
N LEU A 203 -1.75 11.81 5.99
CA LEU A 203 -2.50 11.91 7.25
C LEU A 203 -3.75 12.80 7.12
N ALA A 204 -3.73 13.81 6.22
CA ALA A 204 -4.87 14.67 5.98
C ALA A 204 -6.11 13.90 5.52
N PHE A 205 -5.95 12.84 4.73
CA PHE A 205 -7.08 12.01 4.29
C PHE A 205 -7.69 11.21 5.46
N ALA A 206 -6.87 10.69 6.37
CA ALA A 206 -7.37 9.97 7.55
C ALA A 206 -8.09 10.93 8.50
N ALA A 207 -7.50 12.10 8.73
CA ALA A 207 -8.07 13.14 9.58
C ALA A 207 -9.40 13.66 9.01
N PHE A 208 -9.46 13.94 7.71
CA PHE A 208 -10.69 14.32 7.01
C PHE A 208 -11.74 13.20 7.03
N GLY A 209 -11.33 11.94 6.82
CA GLY A 209 -12.19 10.77 6.99
C GLY A 209 -12.78 10.68 8.40
N SER A 210 -11.99 10.98 9.44
CA SER A 210 -12.49 11.08 10.82
C SER A 210 -13.52 12.19 11.01
N VAL A 211 -13.38 13.35 10.36
CA VAL A 211 -14.42 14.40 10.38
C VAL A 211 -15.73 13.85 9.81
N LEU A 212 -15.68 13.23 8.63
CA LEU A 212 -16.86 12.61 8.01
C LEU A 212 -17.45 11.51 8.91
N GLY A 213 -16.61 10.74 9.61
CA GLY A 213 -17.03 9.72 10.55
C GLY A 213 -17.80 10.29 11.75
N VAL A 214 -17.37 11.42 12.31
CA VAL A 214 -18.10 12.09 13.41
C VAL A 214 -19.44 12.64 12.91
N LEU A 215 -19.44 13.28 11.73
CA LEU A 215 -20.66 13.82 11.12
C LEU A 215 -21.67 12.69 10.86
N TYR A 216 -21.25 11.60 10.21
CA TYR A 216 -22.14 10.46 9.96
C TYR A 216 -22.66 9.86 11.26
N ARG A 217 -21.79 9.71 12.26
CA ARG A 217 -22.19 9.22 13.59
C ARG A 217 -23.33 10.08 14.16
N TYR A 218 -23.19 11.40 14.11
CA TYR A 218 -24.18 12.33 14.65
C TYR A 218 -25.50 12.31 13.87
N TRP A 219 -25.45 12.29 12.54
CA TRP A 219 -26.66 12.39 11.70
C TRP A 219 -27.38 11.06 11.46
N ARG A 220 -26.66 9.93 11.46
CA ARG A 220 -27.18 8.63 11.03
C ARG A 220 -27.06 7.50 12.04
N VAL A 221 -26.08 7.53 12.95
CA VAL A 221 -25.85 6.42 13.89
C VAL A 221 -26.52 6.66 15.24
N VAL A 222 -26.43 7.87 15.78
CA VAL A 222 -27.03 8.20 17.07
C VAL A 222 -28.53 8.47 16.87
N PRO A 223 -29.43 7.62 17.42
CA PRO A 223 -30.86 7.83 17.28
C PRO A 223 -31.32 9.04 18.08
N MET A 224 -32.37 9.68 17.60
CA MET A 224 -33.14 10.69 18.35
C MET A 224 -34.06 10.00 19.38
N ARG A 225 -34.77 10.79 20.19
CA ARG A 225 -35.69 10.26 21.24
C ARG A 225 -36.79 9.36 20.68
N ASP A 226 -37.17 9.56 19.42
CA ASP A 226 -38.15 8.77 18.67
C ASP A 226 -37.56 7.48 18.04
N GLY A 227 -36.27 7.19 18.30
CA GLY A 227 -35.57 6.02 17.75
C GLY A 227 -35.10 6.17 16.30
N ARG A 228 -35.35 7.32 15.65
CA ARG A 228 -35.00 7.55 14.24
C ARG A 228 -33.66 8.27 14.09
N ALA A 229 -33.01 8.07 12.95
CA ALA A 229 -31.88 8.86 12.51
C ALA A 229 -32.33 10.29 12.17
N ARG A 230 -31.44 11.27 12.37
CA ARG A 230 -31.73 12.68 12.06
C ARG A 230 -31.92 12.89 10.56
N TRP A 231 -31.05 12.26 9.78
CA TRP A 231 -31.04 12.34 8.32
C TRP A 231 -31.30 10.98 7.70
N SER A 232 -31.61 10.98 6.41
CA SER A 232 -31.76 9.77 5.63
C SER A 232 -30.51 9.37 4.85
N GLU A 233 -30.52 8.13 4.35
CA GLU A 233 -29.83 7.65 3.13
C GLU A 233 -29.31 8.77 2.21
N GLY A 234 -30.26 9.24 1.40
CA GLY A 234 -30.05 10.17 0.31
C GLY A 234 -29.53 11.53 0.76
N ARG A 235 -29.96 12.06 1.91
CA ARG A 235 -29.45 13.34 2.43
C ARG A 235 -27.96 13.29 2.74
N TRP A 236 -27.48 12.18 3.29
CA TRP A 236 -26.06 12.00 3.54
C TRP A 236 -25.25 11.92 2.24
N LEU A 237 -25.69 11.09 1.29
CA LEU A 237 -25.02 10.95 -0.01
C LEU A 237 -25.03 12.26 -0.79
N PHE A 238 -26.11 13.04 -0.72
CA PHE A 238 -26.19 14.36 -1.33
C PHE A 238 -25.20 15.35 -0.72
N LEU A 239 -25.11 15.42 0.62
CA LEU A 239 -24.10 16.24 1.29
C LEU A 239 -22.68 15.84 0.83
N LEU A 240 -22.41 14.54 0.77
CA LEU A 240 -21.12 14.02 0.34
C LEU A 240 -20.80 14.42 -1.11
N SER A 241 -21.80 14.39 -2.01
CA SER A 241 -21.67 14.87 -3.39
C SER A 241 -21.41 16.37 -3.46
N VAL A 242 -22.17 17.19 -2.74
CA VAL A 242 -22.00 18.67 -2.73
C VAL A 242 -20.62 19.04 -2.20
N LEU A 243 -20.21 18.43 -1.08
CA LEU A 243 -18.88 18.62 -0.52
C LEU A 243 -17.80 18.17 -1.51
N GLY A 244 -18.01 17.02 -2.16
CA GLY A 244 -17.11 16.46 -3.15
C GLY A 244 -16.90 17.38 -4.36
N VAL A 245 -17.99 17.90 -4.94
CA VAL A 245 -17.94 18.89 -6.03
C VAL A 245 -17.22 20.14 -5.59
N THR A 246 -17.57 20.69 -4.43
CA THR A 246 -16.99 21.94 -3.91
C THR A 246 -15.48 21.82 -3.72
N LEU A 247 -15.01 20.75 -3.07
CA LEU A 247 -13.58 20.51 -2.86
C LEU A 247 -12.83 20.22 -4.16
N THR A 248 -13.45 19.52 -5.10
CA THR A 248 -12.87 19.22 -6.42
C THR A 248 -12.69 20.50 -7.24
N ILE A 249 -13.72 21.33 -7.32
CA ILE A 249 -13.68 22.62 -8.04
C ILE A 249 -12.65 23.52 -7.39
N TRP A 250 -12.73 23.73 -6.07
CA TRP A 250 -11.79 24.60 -5.36
C TRP A 250 -10.34 24.12 -5.50
N GLY A 251 -10.09 22.83 -5.28
CA GLY A 251 -8.75 22.25 -5.42
C GLY A 251 -8.19 22.39 -6.82
N THR A 252 -9.03 22.24 -7.85
CA THR A 252 -8.63 22.42 -9.26
C THR A 252 -8.28 23.88 -9.56
N LEU A 253 -9.15 24.82 -9.16
CA LEU A 253 -8.96 26.26 -9.39
C LEU A 253 -7.73 26.80 -8.66
N MET A 254 -7.44 26.31 -7.45
CA MET A 254 -6.31 26.78 -6.64
C MET A 254 -5.00 26.02 -6.88
N SER A 255 -5.03 24.94 -7.66
CA SER A 255 -3.86 24.07 -7.87
C SER A 255 -2.67 24.79 -8.49
N HIS A 256 -2.93 25.72 -9.41
CA HIS A 256 -1.91 26.50 -10.10
C HIS A 256 -1.48 27.74 -9.32
N SER A 257 -2.31 28.29 -8.43
CA SER A 257 -2.03 29.55 -7.72
C SER A 257 -1.36 29.38 -6.35
N TRP A 258 -1.23 28.15 -5.84
CA TRP A 258 -0.74 27.90 -4.48
C TRP A 258 0.79 27.91 -4.33
N LEU A 259 1.52 27.49 -5.37
CA LEU A 259 2.98 27.42 -5.41
C LEU A 259 3.73 28.52 -6.22
N PRO A 260 3.13 29.40 -7.06
CA PRO A 260 3.87 30.34 -7.93
C PRO A 260 4.67 31.50 -7.29
N GLY A 261 4.80 31.61 -5.97
CA GLY A 261 5.34 32.81 -5.31
C GLY A 261 6.84 33.06 -5.43
N GLY A 262 7.56 32.55 -6.45
CA GLY A 262 9.02 32.70 -6.60
C GLY A 262 9.87 31.98 -5.53
N ALA A 263 9.23 31.36 -4.52
CA ALA A 263 9.87 30.69 -3.40
C ALA A 263 10.30 29.24 -3.69
N TRP A 264 10.09 28.74 -4.91
CA TRP A 264 10.29 27.34 -5.29
C TRP A 264 10.97 27.23 -6.64
N ALA A 265 11.96 26.34 -6.74
CA ALA A 265 12.60 26.01 -8.00
C ALA A 265 11.60 25.34 -8.96
N LEU A 266 11.65 25.70 -10.25
CA LEU A 266 10.78 25.14 -11.30
C LEU A 266 10.82 23.61 -11.34
N GLU A 267 12.00 23.02 -11.11
CA GLU A 267 12.22 21.58 -11.06
C GLU A 267 11.46 20.86 -9.93
N ASP A 268 11.20 21.56 -8.81
CA ASP A 268 10.52 21.00 -7.65
C ASP A 268 8.99 21.12 -7.75
N LEU A 269 8.46 22.03 -8.57
CA LEU A 269 7.02 22.29 -8.68
C LEU A 269 6.21 21.05 -9.08
N GLY A 270 6.72 20.26 -10.03
CA GLY A 270 6.06 19.02 -10.45
C GLY A 270 6.01 17.96 -9.35
N ARG A 271 7.10 17.81 -8.58
CA ARG A 271 7.19 16.87 -7.45
C ARG A 271 6.27 17.30 -6.31
N LEU A 272 6.22 18.59 -6.02
CA LEU A 272 5.47 19.16 -4.90
C LEU A 272 3.97 19.29 -5.17
N HIS A 273 3.54 19.28 -6.43
CA HIS A 273 2.13 19.48 -6.80
C HIS A 273 1.17 18.58 -6.00
N ASN A 274 1.52 17.29 -5.86
CA ASN A 274 0.74 16.28 -5.15
C ASN A 274 0.75 16.40 -3.62
N THR A 275 1.52 17.35 -3.08
CA THR A 275 1.70 17.54 -1.63
C THR A 275 0.94 18.75 -1.10
N THR A 276 0.32 19.53 -1.98
CA THR A 276 -0.32 20.82 -1.64
C THR A 276 -1.74 20.66 -1.09
N LEU A 277 -2.19 21.66 -0.33
CA LEU A 277 -3.57 21.72 0.18
C LEU A 277 -4.63 21.64 -0.94
N PRO A 278 -4.52 22.37 -2.07
CA PRO A 278 -5.46 22.21 -3.18
C PRO A 278 -5.47 20.81 -3.78
N SER A 279 -4.30 20.16 -3.95
CA SER A 279 -4.24 18.78 -4.46
C SER A 279 -4.89 17.78 -3.50
N VAL A 280 -4.65 17.92 -2.20
CA VAL A 280 -5.31 17.10 -1.16
C VAL A 280 -6.81 17.31 -1.17
N ALA A 281 -7.27 18.57 -1.23
CA ALA A 281 -8.69 18.90 -1.29
C ALA A 281 -9.35 18.33 -2.55
N GLN A 282 -8.72 18.46 -3.72
CA GLN A 282 -9.21 17.89 -4.97
C GLN A 282 -9.39 16.38 -4.87
N ARG A 283 -8.36 15.65 -4.40
CA ARG A 283 -8.41 14.20 -4.23
C ARG A 283 -9.45 13.78 -3.20
N ALA A 284 -9.53 14.48 -2.06
CA ALA A 284 -10.56 14.22 -1.05
C ALA A 284 -11.97 14.44 -1.61
N GLY A 285 -12.16 15.50 -2.41
CA GLY A 285 -13.41 15.81 -3.08
C GLY A 285 -13.84 14.70 -4.04
N ILE A 286 -12.93 14.21 -4.88
CA ILE A 286 -13.20 13.12 -5.82
C ILE A 286 -13.48 11.81 -5.07
N VAL A 287 -12.76 11.52 -3.97
CA VAL A 287 -13.05 10.35 -3.13
C VAL A 287 -14.44 10.45 -2.49
N CYS A 288 -14.86 11.64 -2.06
CA CYS A 288 -16.23 11.87 -1.60
C CYS A 288 -17.25 11.62 -2.71
N LEU A 289 -17.02 12.12 -3.93
CA LEU A 289 -17.89 11.86 -5.08
C LEU A 289 -17.97 10.37 -5.42
N ALA A 290 -16.83 9.68 -5.44
CA ALA A 290 -16.78 8.24 -5.64
C ALA A 290 -17.57 7.51 -4.54
N GLY A 291 -17.40 7.88 -3.27
CA GLY A 291 -18.17 7.33 -2.16
C GLY A 291 -19.68 7.54 -2.32
N ALA A 292 -20.10 8.75 -2.70
CA ALA A 292 -21.51 9.07 -2.92
C ALA A 292 -22.10 8.27 -4.09
N LEU A 293 -21.37 8.20 -5.21
CA LEU A 293 -21.75 7.40 -6.38
C LEU A 293 -21.88 5.92 -6.02
N MET A 294 -20.89 5.34 -5.34
CA MET A 294 -20.91 3.93 -4.96
C MET A 294 -22.02 3.61 -3.97
N GLY A 295 -22.31 4.53 -3.02
CA GLY A 295 -23.46 4.41 -2.13
C GLY A 295 -24.79 4.46 -2.87
N ALA A 296 -24.92 5.35 -3.85
CA ALA A 296 -26.11 5.43 -4.69
C ALA A 296 -26.28 4.16 -5.54
N LEU A 297 -25.22 3.70 -6.23
CA LEU A 297 -25.25 2.51 -7.08
C LEU A 297 -25.64 1.25 -6.28
N GLU A 298 -25.11 1.06 -5.08
CA GLU A 298 -25.48 -0.10 -4.25
C GLU A 298 -26.95 -0.03 -3.82
N ALA A 299 -27.50 1.16 -3.60
CA ALA A 299 -28.91 1.31 -3.28
C ALA A 299 -29.85 0.99 -4.47
N PHE A 300 -29.37 1.14 -5.70
CA PHE A 300 -30.09 0.73 -6.91
C PHE A 300 -29.83 -0.71 -7.33
N ARG A 301 -28.80 -1.34 -6.77
CA ARG A 301 -28.39 -2.68 -7.17
C ARG A 301 -29.48 -3.69 -6.82
N PRO A 302 -29.98 -4.49 -7.78
CA PRO A 302 -30.91 -5.57 -7.47
C PRO A 302 -30.23 -6.56 -6.51
N ARG A 303 -30.95 -6.95 -5.46
CA ARG A 303 -30.46 -7.93 -4.46
C ARG A 303 -30.47 -9.32 -5.07
N LEU A 304 -29.46 -9.60 -5.89
CA LEU A 304 -29.26 -10.92 -6.47
C LEU A 304 -28.84 -11.92 -5.39
N PRO A 305 -29.35 -13.17 -5.43
CA PRO A 305 -28.90 -14.23 -4.56
C PRO A 305 -27.44 -14.58 -4.89
N GLY A 306 -26.55 -14.48 -3.91
CA GLY A 306 -25.14 -14.85 -4.08
C GLY A 306 -24.17 -13.95 -3.29
N PRO A 307 -22.87 -14.33 -3.26
CA PRO A 307 -21.86 -13.51 -2.62
C PRO A 307 -21.56 -12.26 -3.46
N ASN A 308 -21.56 -11.08 -2.84
CA ASN A 308 -21.15 -9.84 -3.49
C ASN A 308 -19.61 -9.72 -3.43
N PRO A 309 -18.88 -9.86 -4.57
CA PRO A 309 -17.43 -9.88 -4.58
C PRO A 309 -16.82 -8.56 -4.12
N VAL A 310 -17.47 -7.42 -4.38
CA VAL A 310 -17.00 -6.10 -3.92
C VAL A 310 -17.06 -6.01 -2.39
N LEU A 311 -18.14 -6.48 -1.79
CA LEU A 311 -18.25 -6.53 -0.32
C LEU A 311 -17.29 -7.54 0.29
N ALA A 312 -17.01 -8.66 -0.38
CA ALA A 312 -16.00 -9.62 0.05
C ALA A 312 -14.60 -8.98 0.02
N ALA A 313 -14.23 -8.34 -1.09
CA ALA A 313 -12.98 -7.59 -1.23
C ALA A 313 -12.84 -6.49 -0.17
N SER A 314 -13.94 -5.80 0.15
CA SER A 314 -13.96 -4.79 1.20
C SER A 314 -13.66 -5.37 2.58
N ARG A 315 -14.35 -6.46 2.95
CA ARG A 315 -14.21 -7.10 4.28
C ARG A 315 -12.85 -7.77 4.46
N GLU A 316 -12.30 -8.33 3.40
CA GLU A 316 -11.01 -9.03 3.38
C GLU A 316 -9.92 -8.18 2.70
N SER A 317 -10.04 -6.85 2.74
CA SER A 317 -9.16 -5.92 2.01
C SER A 317 -7.67 -6.10 2.32
N LEU A 318 -7.30 -6.39 3.57
CA LEU A 318 -5.92 -6.67 3.95
C LEU A 318 -5.40 -7.98 3.32
N LEU A 319 -6.23 -9.03 3.29
CA LEU A 319 -5.86 -10.30 2.65
C LEU A 319 -5.67 -10.12 1.16
N VAL A 320 -6.62 -9.46 0.49
CA VAL A 320 -6.53 -9.15 -0.94
C VAL A 320 -5.31 -8.28 -1.22
N TYR A 321 -5.05 -7.27 -0.38
CA TYR A 321 -3.87 -6.40 -0.47
C TYR A 321 -2.57 -7.21 -0.43
N MET A 322 -2.38 -8.06 0.59
CA MET A 322 -1.15 -8.84 0.69
C MET A 322 -1.02 -9.87 -0.43
N PHE A 323 -2.11 -10.58 -0.74
CA PHE A 323 -2.10 -11.65 -1.73
C PHE A 323 -1.73 -11.14 -3.11
N HIS A 324 -2.36 -10.06 -3.59
CA HIS A 324 -2.09 -9.58 -4.95
C HIS A 324 -0.67 -9.00 -5.07
N LEU A 325 -0.12 -8.35 -4.03
CA LEU A 325 1.28 -7.88 -4.06
C LEU A 325 2.26 -9.05 -4.12
N ILE A 326 2.04 -10.09 -3.29
CA ILE A 326 2.87 -11.30 -3.31
C ILE A 326 2.74 -12.00 -4.67
N LEU A 327 1.54 -12.07 -5.24
CA LEU A 327 1.31 -12.68 -6.54
C LEU A 327 2.02 -11.89 -7.66
N VAL A 328 1.83 -10.57 -7.73
CA VAL A 328 2.39 -9.71 -8.77
C VAL A 328 3.91 -9.59 -8.63
N PHE A 329 4.40 -9.10 -7.49
CA PHE A 329 5.82 -8.76 -7.31
C PHE A 329 6.67 -9.93 -6.81
N GLY A 330 6.08 -10.89 -6.10
CA GLY A 330 6.80 -12.03 -5.55
C GLY A 330 6.81 -13.27 -6.45
N VAL A 331 5.68 -13.60 -7.09
CA VAL A 331 5.53 -14.84 -7.87
C VAL A 331 5.67 -14.57 -9.37
N LEU A 332 4.81 -13.74 -9.94
CA LEU A 332 4.72 -13.54 -11.40
C LEU A 332 5.95 -12.80 -11.95
N LEU A 333 6.51 -11.86 -11.19
CA LEU A 333 7.77 -11.19 -11.52
C LEU A 333 9.02 -11.92 -11.00
N SER A 334 8.88 -13.14 -10.45
CA SER A 334 10.06 -13.91 -10.07
C SER A 334 10.88 -14.30 -11.29
N GLU A 335 12.20 -14.37 -11.15
CA GLU A 335 13.10 -14.69 -12.25
C GLU A 335 12.70 -15.99 -12.97
N ARG A 336 12.32 -17.02 -12.21
CA ARG A 336 11.87 -18.32 -12.74
C ARG A 336 10.62 -18.23 -13.60
N VAL A 337 9.63 -17.43 -13.18
CA VAL A 337 8.40 -17.26 -13.95
C VAL A 337 8.65 -16.36 -15.14
N SER A 338 9.38 -15.26 -14.95
CA SER A 338 9.72 -14.33 -16.02
C SER A 338 10.55 -14.97 -17.14
N SER A 339 11.49 -15.86 -16.82
CA SER A 339 12.30 -16.58 -17.81
C SER A 339 11.50 -17.65 -18.55
N ALA A 340 10.56 -18.32 -17.88
CA ALA A 340 9.69 -19.32 -18.50
C ALA A 340 8.58 -18.73 -19.37
N THR A 341 8.06 -17.56 -19.00
CA THR A 341 6.88 -16.95 -19.64
C THR A 341 7.20 -15.74 -20.51
N GLY A 342 8.41 -15.19 -20.42
CA GLY A 342 8.78 -13.91 -21.03
C GLY A 342 8.13 -12.69 -20.34
N LEU A 343 7.43 -12.88 -19.21
CA LEU A 343 6.77 -11.80 -18.46
C LEU A 343 7.79 -10.99 -17.65
N VAL A 344 8.55 -10.14 -18.35
CA VAL A 344 9.42 -9.14 -17.74
C VAL A 344 8.66 -7.83 -17.48
N ARG A 345 9.24 -6.92 -16.70
CA ARG A 345 8.62 -5.62 -16.44
C ARG A 345 8.41 -4.85 -17.74
N HIS A 346 7.28 -4.15 -17.84
CA HIS A 346 6.93 -3.31 -18.99
C HIS A 346 6.93 -4.05 -20.35
N SER A 347 6.56 -5.34 -20.38
CA SER A 347 6.55 -6.15 -21.61
C SER A 347 5.19 -6.27 -22.30
N LEU A 348 4.10 -5.84 -21.65
CA LEU A 348 2.74 -6.01 -22.16
C LEU A 348 2.19 -4.71 -22.77
N GLY A 349 1.43 -4.86 -23.85
CA GLY A 349 0.51 -3.83 -24.34
C GLY A 349 -0.83 -3.88 -23.60
N TRP A 350 -1.75 -2.97 -23.95
CA TRP A 350 -3.05 -2.83 -23.30
C TRP A 350 -3.86 -4.13 -23.17
N ALA A 351 -3.99 -4.90 -24.25
CA ALA A 351 -4.75 -6.15 -24.23
C ALA A 351 -4.17 -7.15 -23.21
N GLY A 352 -2.84 -7.30 -23.20
CA GLY A 352 -2.13 -8.15 -22.24
C GLY A 352 -2.29 -7.67 -20.81
N SER A 353 -2.15 -6.36 -20.57
CA SER A 353 -2.32 -5.76 -19.25
C SER A 353 -3.75 -5.89 -18.72
N VAL A 354 -4.77 -5.73 -19.57
CA VAL A 354 -6.19 -5.93 -19.20
C VAL A 354 -6.46 -7.39 -18.84
N LEU A 355 -5.98 -8.33 -19.66
CA LEU A 355 -6.14 -9.76 -19.38
C LEU A 355 -5.43 -10.17 -18.08
N MET A 356 -4.19 -9.70 -17.88
CA MET A 356 -3.43 -9.94 -16.65
C MET A 356 -4.14 -9.33 -15.44
N THR A 357 -4.71 -8.13 -15.60
CA THR A 357 -5.50 -7.47 -14.55
C THR A 357 -6.71 -8.31 -14.17
N ALA A 358 -7.48 -8.77 -15.16
CA ALA A 358 -8.64 -9.63 -14.94
C ALA A 358 -8.26 -10.94 -14.25
N LEU A 359 -7.13 -11.55 -14.63
CA LEU A 359 -6.61 -12.78 -14.03
C LEU A 359 -6.24 -12.57 -12.55
N VAL A 360 -5.37 -11.59 -12.26
CA VAL A 360 -4.91 -11.30 -10.89
C VAL A 360 -6.09 -10.88 -10.02
N MET A 361 -7.01 -10.08 -10.55
CA MET A 361 -8.25 -9.67 -9.87
C MET A 361 -9.14 -10.88 -9.58
N GLY A 362 -9.39 -11.74 -10.57
CA GLY A 362 -10.20 -12.95 -10.41
C GLY A 362 -9.63 -13.90 -9.36
N MET A 363 -8.31 -14.14 -9.37
CA MET A 363 -7.64 -14.94 -8.35
C MET A 363 -7.78 -14.31 -6.95
N SER A 364 -7.54 -13.02 -6.84
CA SER A 364 -7.57 -12.31 -5.57
C SER A 364 -8.97 -12.26 -4.95
N LEU A 365 -9.99 -12.04 -5.79
CA LEU A 365 -11.40 -12.10 -5.37
C LEU A 365 -11.82 -13.54 -5.02
N GLY A 366 -11.35 -14.54 -5.78
CA GLY A 366 -11.56 -15.94 -5.48
C GLY A 366 -11.03 -16.31 -4.09
N VAL A 367 -9.80 -15.88 -3.76
CA VAL A 367 -9.20 -16.07 -2.42
C VAL A 367 -10.04 -15.39 -1.33
N ALA A 368 -10.52 -14.16 -1.56
CA ALA A 368 -11.37 -13.46 -0.60
C ALA A 368 -12.68 -14.22 -0.33
N LEU A 369 -13.33 -14.72 -1.38
CA LEU A 369 -14.58 -15.48 -1.28
C LEU A 369 -14.39 -16.84 -0.59
N LEU A 370 -13.31 -17.55 -0.94
CA LEU A 370 -12.92 -18.81 -0.31
C LEU A 370 -12.64 -18.60 1.17
N TRP A 371 -11.84 -17.59 1.51
CA TRP A 371 -11.51 -17.27 2.89
C TRP A 371 -12.76 -16.90 3.70
N GLN A 372 -13.65 -16.11 3.13
CA GLN A 372 -14.92 -15.77 3.77
C GLN A 372 -15.77 -17.02 4.05
N SER A 373 -15.75 -17.99 3.14
CA SER A 373 -16.45 -19.27 3.30
C SER A 373 -15.84 -20.10 4.44
N VAL A 374 -14.50 -20.19 4.49
CA VAL A 374 -13.77 -20.87 5.58
C VAL A 374 -14.04 -20.20 6.94
N ARG A 375 -14.10 -18.87 7.01
CA ARG A 375 -14.39 -18.13 8.24
C ARG A 375 -15.77 -18.41 8.84
N ARG A 376 -16.72 -18.90 8.05
CA ARG A 376 -18.04 -19.34 8.56
C ARG A 376 -17.94 -20.61 9.41
N GLN A 377 -16.83 -21.35 9.31
CA GLN A 377 -16.57 -22.58 10.06
C GLN A 377 -15.35 -22.39 10.99
N PRO A 378 -15.56 -22.03 12.27
CA PRO A 378 -14.46 -21.66 13.17
C PRO A 378 -13.40 -22.75 13.37
N THR A 379 -13.81 -24.02 13.35
CA THR A 379 -12.92 -25.18 13.47
C THR A 379 -12.00 -25.29 12.24
N ALA A 380 -12.57 -25.26 11.04
CA ALA A 380 -11.81 -25.28 9.80
C ALA A 380 -10.84 -24.10 9.71
N MET A 381 -11.30 -22.88 10.04
CA MET A 381 -10.46 -21.68 10.05
C MET A 381 -9.22 -21.85 10.94
N ARG A 382 -9.40 -22.32 12.19
CA ARG A 382 -8.28 -22.53 13.12
C ARG A 382 -7.32 -23.59 12.61
N THR A 383 -7.82 -24.67 12.02
CA THR A 383 -6.99 -25.73 11.42
C THR A 383 -6.14 -25.19 10.27
N TRP A 384 -6.75 -24.43 9.34
CA TRP A 384 -6.02 -23.82 8.23
C TRP A 384 -4.99 -22.80 8.71
N GLN A 385 -5.31 -21.97 9.69
CA GLN A 385 -4.35 -21.03 10.29
C GLN A 385 -3.16 -21.75 10.92
N ARG A 386 -3.40 -22.81 11.70
CA ARG A 386 -2.33 -23.62 12.32
C ARG A 386 -1.46 -24.30 11.28
N ARG A 387 -2.06 -24.91 10.25
CA ARG A 387 -1.31 -25.53 9.15
C ARG A 387 -0.48 -24.52 8.39
N GLY A 388 -1.07 -23.37 8.03
CA GLY A 388 -0.35 -22.29 7.35
C GLY A 388 0.81 -21.76 8.19
N LEU A 389 0.60 -21.56 9.50
CA LEU A 389 1.65 -21.14 10.42
C LEU A 389 2.75 -22.20 10.56
N ALA A 390 2.40 -23.48 10.65
CA ALA A 390 3.36 -24.56 10.73
C ALA A 390 4.21 -24.67 9.46
N ILE A 391 3.59 -24.60 8.27
CA ILE A 391 4.29 -24.57 6.98
C ILE A 391 5.22 -23.36 6.90
N LEU A 392 4.72 -22.18 7.29
CA LEU A 392 5.53 -20.97 7.30
C LEU A 392 6.69 -21.06 8.29
N ALA A 393 6.49 -21.65 9.48
CA ALA A 393 7.55 -21.83 10.46
C ALA A 393 8.63 -22.80 9.98
N VAL A 394 8.23 -23.93 9.36
CA VAL A 394 9.17 -24.88 8.75
C VAL A 394 9.93 -24.21 7.61
N TRP A 395 9.24 -23.50 6.72
CA TRP A 395 9.88 -22.75 5.65
C TRP A 395 10.77 -21.62 6.17
N PHE A 396 10.41 -20.99 7.30
CA PHE A 396 11.23 -19.96 7.91
C PHE A 396 12.59 -20.51 8.35
N VAL A 397 12.60 -21.69 8.97
CA VAL A 397 13.84 -22.34 9.46
C VAL A 397 14.66 -22.94 8.32
N VAL A 398 14.02 -23.66 7.40
CA VAL A 398 14.72 -24.45 6.38
C VAL A 398 14.96 -23.67 5.07
N GLY A 399 14.10 -22.71 4.77
CA GLY A 399 14.13 -21.95 3.52
C GLY A 399 15.41 -21.14 3.37
N GLY A 400 15.90 -21.02 2.13
CA GLY A 400 17.06 -20.19 1.80
C GLY A 400 18.44 -20.80 2.12
N TRP A 401 18.53 -21.82 2.99
CA TRP A 401 19.81 -22.48 3.31
C TRP A 401 20.45 -23.13 2.08
N TRP A 402 19.64 -23.65 1.15
CA TRP A 402 20.14 -24.18 -0.12
C TRP A 402 20.84 -23.11 -0.95
N SER A 403 20.29 -21.90 -1.04
CA SER A 403 20.90 -20.78 -1.77
C SER A 403 22.20 -20.33 -1.11
N PHE A 404 22.24 -20.28 0.22
CA PHE A 404 23.47 -20.01 0.96
C PHE A 404 24.56 -21.05 0.67
N GLN A 405 24.23 -22.33 0.75
CA GLN A 405 25.14 -23.43 0.42
C GLN A 405 25.59 -23.40 -1.06
N HIS A 406 24.70 -22.99 -1.96
CA HIS A 406 25.02 -22.81 -3.37
C HIS A 406 26.10 -21.73 -3.56
N PHE A 407 25.91 -20.55 -2.97
CA PHE A 407 26.86 -19.44 -3.11
C PHE A 407 28.15 -19.60 -2.32
N ILE A 408 28.19 -20.41 -1.25
CA ILE A 408 29.45 -20.81 -0.63
C ILE A 408 30.32 -21.61 -1.63
N ARG A 409 29.71 -22.52 -2.40
CA ARG A 409 30.43 -23.40 -3.34
C ARG A 409 30.67 -22.75 -4.71
N SER A 410 29.87 -21.75 -5.04
CA SER A 410 29.83 -21.06 -6.33
C SER A 410 29.66 -19.54 -6.15
N PRO A 411 30.58 -18.85 -5.43
CA PRO A 411 30.44 -17.43 -5.14
C PRO A 411 30.46 -16.56 -6.41
N GLU A 412 31.00 -17.05 -7.52
CA GLU A 412 31.07 -16.35 -8.80
C GLU A 412 29.70 -16.17 -9.44
N LEU A 413 28.75 -17.05 -9.12
CA LEU A 413 27.37 -17.00 -9.62
C LEU A 413 26.48 -16.05 -8.80
N ALA A 414 26.99 -15.48 -7.71
CA ALA A 414 26.21 -14.55 -6.90
C ALA A 414 25.92 -13.26 -7.66
N GLU A 415 24.66 -12.83 -7.61
CA GLU A 415 24.22 -11.59 -8.24
C GLU A 415 24.18 -10.41 -7.27
N GLU A 416 24.07 -10.70 -5.98
CA GLU A 416 23.94 -9.74 -4.88
C GLU A 416 25.14 -9.80 -3.93
N PRO A 417 25.54 -8.65 -3.33
CA PRO A 417 26.74 -8.55 -2.51
C PRO A 417 26.50 -9.07 -1.09
N TYR A 418 26.44 -10.39 -0.92
CA TYR A 418 26.23 -10.99 0.41
C TYR A 418 27.48 -10.88 1.28
N PRO A 419 27.34 -10.64 2.61
CA PRO A 419 28.47 -10.41 3.51
C PRO A 419 29.52 -11.54 3.54
N PHE A 420 29.10 -12.78 3.30
CA PHE A 420 29.98 -13.95 3.35
C PHE A 420 30.74 -14.23 2.04
N LEU A 421 30.44 -13.52 0.95
CA LEU A 421 30.97 -13.87 -0.37
C LEU A 421 32.50 -13.79 -0.44
N ASN A 422 33.13 -12.80 0.19
CA ASN A 422 34.60 -12.71 0.19
C ASN A 422 35.25 -13.90 0.90
N ALA A 423 34.68 -14.36 2.02
CA ALA A 423 35.16 -15.56 2.70
C ALA A 423 34.99 -16.81 1.81
N ALA A 424 33.86 -16.93 1.11
CA ALA A 424 33.62 -18.01 0.16
C ALA A 424 34.58 -17.97 -1.04
N ARG A 425 34.89 -16.78 -1.58
CA ARG A 425 35.85 -16.58 -2.66
C ARG A 425 37.25 -17.03 -2.24
N VAL A 426 37.72 -16.58 -1.08
CA VAL A 426 39.04 -16.98 -0.53
C VAL A 426 39.11 -18.49 -0.31
N HIS A 427 38.07 -19.10 0.25
CA HIS A 427 38.01 -20.56 0.44
C HIS A 427 38.10 -21.34 -0.88
N LYS A 428 37.59 -20.77 -1.98
CA LYS A 428 37.66 -21.34 -3.32
C LYS A 428 38.96 -21.00 -4.07
N GLY A 429 39.86 -20.21 -3.48
CA GLY A 429 41.11 -19.77 -4.12
C GLY A 429 40.92 -18.62 -5.12
N LEU A 430 39.85 -17.83 -4.99
CA LEU A 430 39.59 -16.64 -5.79
C LEU A 430 39.97 -15.38 -5.02
N ALA A 431 40.40 -14.34 -5.74
CA ALA A 431 40.68 -13.04 -5.15
C ALA A 431 39.38 -12.40 -4.58
N PRO A 432 39.41 -11.83 -3.35
CA PRO A 432 38.29 -11.06 -2.82
C PRO A 432 38.05 -9.80 -3.65
N THR A 433 36.82 -9.27 -3.58
CA THR A 433 36.40 -8.06 -4.30
C THR A 433 35.67 -7.11 -3.34
N PRO A 434 35.55 -5.80 -3.65
CA PRO A 434 34.98 -4.82 -2.70
C PRO A 434 33.58 -5.19 -2.15
N ASP A 435 32.78 -5.89 -2.96
CA ASP A 435 31.42 -6.30 -2.67
C ASP A 435 31.21 -7.83 -2.71
N GLY A 436 32.30 -8.60 -2.84
CA GLY A 436 32.27 -10.06 -2.96
C GLY A 436 31.73 -10.59 -4.30
N LEU A 437 31.34 -9.72 -5.23
CA LEU A 437 30.80 -10.11 -6.53
C LEU A 437 31.91 -10.41 -7.54
N CYS A 438 31.59 -11.29 -8.51
CA CYS A 438 32.47 -11.65 -9.60
C CYS A 438 32.82 -10.44 -10.50
N ARG A 439 34.11 -10.30 -10.83
CA ARG A 439 34.65 -9.24 -11.72
C ARG A 439 35.18 -9.79 -13.04
N ASN A 440 35.40 -11.09 -13.12
CA ASN A 440 35.89 -11.76 -14.32
C ASN A 440 34.79 -12.63 -14.95
N PRO A 441 34.29 -12.30 -16.16
CA PRO A 441 33.28 -13.13 -16.83
C PRO A 441 33.71 -14.58 -17.01
N ASP A 442 35.01 -14.87 -17.17
CA ASP A 442 35.51 -16.23 -17.37
C ASP A 442 35.44 -17.06 -16.08
N GLU A 443 35.55 -16.44 -14.89
CA GLU A 443 35.25 -17.11 -13.62
C GLU A 443 33.78 -17.56 -13.58
N TYR A 444 32.86 -16.67 -13.96
CA TYR A 444 31.43 -16.96 -14.00
C TYR A 444 31.12 -18.09 -14.97
N PHE A 445 31.59 -18.00 -16.22
CA PHE A 445 31.26 -18.98 -17.26
C PHE A 445 31.88 -20.35 -17.01
N ARG A 446 33.09 -20.42 -16.44
CA ARG A 446 33.68 -21.71 -16.01
C ARG A 446 32.82 -22.37 -14.93
N GLU A 447 32.37 -21.60 -13.95
CA GLU A 447 31.53 -22.12 -12.89
C GLU A 447 30.14 -22.54 -13.39
N ALA A 448 29.54 -21.75 -14.27
CA ALA A 448 28.27 -22.08 -14.92
C ALA A 448 28.36 -23.37 -15.74
N ALA A 449 29.46 -23.56 -16.49
CA ALA A 449 29.74 -24.78 -17.23
C ALA A 449 29.92 -26.00 -16.30
N ARG A 450 30.70 -25.86 -15.21
CA ARG A 450 30.86 -26.91 -14.18
C ARG A 450 29.51 -27.34 -13.60
N ARG A 451 28.61 -26.39 -13.39
CA ARG A 451 27.25 -26.62 -12.85
C ARG A 451 26.22 -27.02 -13.90
N ARG A 452 26.62 -27.11 -15.19
CA ARG A 452 25.73 -27.39 -16.32
C ARG A 452 24.54 -26.43 -16.41
N ILE A 453 24.78 -25.16 -16.12
CA ILE A 453 23.76 -24.11 -16.27
C ILE A 453 23.69 -23.74 -17.76
N PRO A 454 22.56 -23.99 -18.45
CA PRO A 454 22.41 -23.60 -19.84
C PRO A 454 22.34 -22.07 -19.94
N LEU A 455 23.17 -21.48 -20.78
CA LEU A 455 23.18 -20.04 -21.05
C LEU A 455 23.07 -19.82 -22.55
N SER A 456 22.01 -19.12 -22.99
CA SER A 456 21.90 -18.64 -24.37
C SER A 456 22.96 -17.59 -24.67
N ASP A 457 23.27 -17.35 -25.94
CA ASP A 457 24.28 -16.37 -26.34
C ASP A 457 23.94 -14.96 -25.87
N ASP A 458 22.67 -14.58 -26.00
CA ASP A 458 22.11 -13.32 -25.48
C ASP A 458 22.23 -13.22 -23.94
N ALA A 459 22.03 -14.33 -23.21
CA ALA A 459 22.27 -14.35 -21.76
C ALA A 459 23.75 -14.18 -21.41
N ARG A 460 24.67 -14.79 -22.17
CA ARG A 460 26.12 -14.63 -21.99
C ARG A 460 26.53 -13.18 -22.22
N GLU A 461 26.02 -12.54 -23.26
CA GLU A 461 26.32 -11.15 -23.56
C GLU A 461 25.84 -10.21 -22.44
N ARG A 462 24.60 -10.38 -21.97
CA ARG A 462 24.07 -9.64 -20.81
C ARG A 462 24.91 -9.81 -19.55
N ILE A 463 25.29 -11.05 -19.22
CA ILE A 463 26.08 -11.35 -18.02
C ILE A 463 27.47 -10.72 -18.14
N ARG A 464 28.11 -10.81 -19.31
CA ARG A 464 29.41 -10.20 -19.58
C ARG A 464 29.34 -8.68 -19.40
N GLY A 465 28.36 -8.02 -20.02
CA GLY A 465 28.14 -6.58 -19.87
C GLY A 465 27.90 -6.17 -18.42
N ARG A 466 27.11 -6.95 -17.66
CA ARG A 466 26.86 -6.69 -16.23
C ARG A 466 28.12 -6.80 -15.38
N ILE A 467 28.97 -7.80 -15.63
CA ILE A 467 30.23 -8.00 -14.89
C ILE A 467 31.26 -6.92 -15.25
N GLN A 468 31.34 -6.52 -16.52
CA GLN A 468 32.21 -5.44 -16.98
C GLN A 468 31.81 -4.10 -16.36
N ALA A 469 30.52 -3.76 -16.38
CA ALA A 469 30.00 -2.53 -15.78
C ALA A 469 30.34 -2.43 -14.27
N ARG A 470 30.31 -3.56 -13.54
CA ARG A 470 30.74 -3.58 -12.13
C ARG A 470 32.20 -3.16 -12.00
N THR A 471 33.07 -3.74 -12.82
CA THR A 471 34.52 -3.51 -12.79
C THR A 471 34.86 -2.04 -13.02
N GLU A 472 34.15 -1.37 -13.93
CA GLU A 472 34.31 0.08 -14.18
C GLU A 472 33.89 0.94 -12.98
N VAL A 473 32.83 0.55 -12.26
CA VAL A 473 32.36 1.26 -11.05
C VAL A 473 33.30 1.06 -9.86
N GLY A 474 34.05 -0.05 -9.81
CA GLY A 474 35.03 -0.30 -8.74
C GLY A 474 36.39 0.36 -8.97
N ALA A 475 36.65 0.91 -10.16
CA ALA A 475 37.90 1.58 -10.53
C ALA A 475 37.83 3.12 -10.43
N ARG A 476 36.64 3.67 -10.17
CA ARG A 476 36.38 5.08 -9.83
C ARG A 476 36.10 5.18 -8.33
#